data_AF-A0A3D5DFS1-F1
#
_entry.id   AF-A0A3D5DFS1-F1
#
_cell.length_a   1.000
_cell.length_b   1.000
_cell.length_c   1.000
_cell.angle_alpha   90.00
_cell.angle_beta   90.00
_cell.angle_gamma   90.00
#
_symmetry.space_group_name_H-M   'P 1'
#
loop_
_entity.id
_entity.type
_entity.pdbx_description
1 polymer ?
#
loop_
_entity_poly.entity_id
_entity_poly.type
_entity_poly.pdbx_seq_one_letter_code
_entity_poly.pdbx_strand_id
1 'polypeptide(L)' 'CTHLCYGEVEVRANVSDVTSAGVVYLPFNWWPETSSNGQSANALTPDGTSRRNIGSNAFDAQVEIKKVS' A
#
# COMPACT_ATOMS: atom_id res chain seq x y z
N CYS A 1 4.78 17.80 -5.20
CA CYS A 1 4.66 16.42 -5.71
C CYS A 1 3.18 16.18 -5.93
N THR A 2 2.76 15.72 -7.12
CA THR A 2 1.37 15.93 -7.61
C THR A 2 0.59 14.66 -7.96
N HIS A 3 1.11 13.44 -7.74
CA HIS A 3 0.29 12.22 -7.95
C HIS A 3 0.55 11.04 -7.00
N LEU A 4 1.76 10.85 -6.44
CA LEU A 4 2.05 9.79 -5.45
C LEU A 4 3.18 10.29 -4.53
N CYS A 5 2.85 10.87 -3.39
CA CYS A 5 3.85 11.46 -2.48
C CYS A 5 4.00 10.65 -1.19
N TYR A 6 3.63 9.38 -1.24
CA TYR A 6 3.70 8.44 -0.14
C TYR A 6 5.04 7.69 -0.16
N GLY A 7 5.30 6.94 0.90
CA GLY A 7 6.49 6.10 0.99
C GLY A 7 6.44 4.91 0.03
N GLU A 8 7.37 3.98 0.21
CA GLU A 8 7.50 2.77 -0.60
C GLU A 8 7.64 1.54 0.30
N VAL A 9 7.29 0.36 -0.22
CA VAL A 9 7.49 -0.92 0.45
C VAL A 9 8.13 -1.91 -0.52
N GLU A 10 9.10 -2.67 -0.04
CA GLU A 10 9.74 -3.73 -0.81
C GLU A 10 9.34 -5.11 -0.29
N VAL A 11 8.68 -5.89 -1.15
CA VAL A 11 8.06 -7.16 -0.79
C VAL A 11 8.27 -8.21 -1.87
N ARG A 12 8.19 -9.49 -1.49
CA ARG A 12 8.15 -10.59 -2.46
C ARG A 12 6.73 -10.74 -3.00
N ALA A 13 6.58 -10.67 -4.32
CA ALA A 13 5.28 -10.82 -4.96
C ALA A 13 4.77 -12.27 -4.88
N ASN A 14 3.50 -12.44 -4.51
CA ASN A 14 2.74 -13.66 -4.73
C ASN A 14 1.73 -13.40 -5.84
N VAL A 15 1.81 -14.16 -6.93
CA VAL A 15 0.88 -14.08 -8.05
C VAL A 15 -0.18 -15.15 -7.86
N SER A 16 -1.45 -14.74 -7.86
CA SER A 16 -2.60 -15.60 -7.54
C SER A 16 -3.84 -15.15 -8.30
N ASP A 17 -4.66 -16.10 -8.73
CA ASP A 17 -5.93 -15.85 -9.42
C ASP A 17 -7.05 -15.36 -8.47
N VAL A 18 -6.77 -15.29 -7.16
CA VAL A 18 -7.73 -14.79 -6.15
C VAL A 18 -7.80 -13.26 -6.15
N THR A 19 -6.75 -12.57 -6.62
CA THR A 19 -6.69 -11.10 -6.65
C THR A 19 -7.04 -10.60 -8.06
N SER A 20 -8.06 -9.75 -8.15
CA SER A 20 -8.52 -9.17 -9.42
C SER A 20 -7.43 -8.32 -10.10
N ALA A 21 -7.46 -8.30 -11.44
CA ALA A 21 -6.60 -7.42 -12.24
C ALA A 21 -6.75 -5.94 -11.80
N GLY A 22 -5.62 -5.24 -11.65
CA GLY A 22 -5.58 -3.86 -11.19
C GLY A 22 -5.65 -3.67 -9.67
N VAL A 23 -5.77 -4.76 -8.90
CA VAL A 23 -5.76 -4.73 -7.44
C VAL A 23 -4.47 -5.34 -6.90
N VAL A 24 -3.93 -4.74 -5.85
CA VAL A 24 -2.83 -5.28 -5.06
C VAL A 24 -3.35 -5.49 -3.64
N TYR A 25 -2.93 -6.57 -3.00
CA TYR A 25 -3.29 -6.84 -1.62
C TYR A 25 -2.03 -6.96 -0.77
N LEU A 26 -1.96 -6.15 0.28
CA LEU A 26 -0.98 -6.27 1.36
C LEU A 26 -1.72 -6.61 2.67
N PRO A 27 -1.31 -7.66 3.40
CA PRO A 27 -1.95 -8.03 4.66
C PRO A 27 -1.85 -6.94 5.75
N PHE A 28 -2.91 -6.78 6.54
CA PHE A 28 -3.02 -5.74 7.57
C PHE A 28 -2.09 -5.88 8.80
N ASN A 29 -1.18 -6.85 8.83
CA ASN A 29 -0.24 -7.10 9.93
C ASN A 29 1.22 -7.19 9.45
N TRP A 30 1.54 -6.61 8.28
CA TRP A 30 2.92 -6.46 7.84
C TRP A 30 3.58 -5.29 8.54
N TRP A 31 4.14 -5.60 9.71
CA TRP A 31 4.97 -4.71 10.49
C TRP A 31 6.28 -4.38 9.75
N PRO A 32 6.93 -3.24 10.03
CA PRO A 32 8.20 -2.84 9.43
C PRO A 32 9.25 -3.97 9.35
N GLU A 33 9.34 -4.80 10.37
CA GLU A 33 10.31 -5.90 10.47
C GLU A 33 10.03 -7.05 9.48
N THR A 34 8.88 -7.03 8.82
CA THR A 34 8.43 -8.06 7.87
C THR A 34 8.58 -7.64 6.40
N SER A 35 8.98 -6.39 6.13
CA SER A 35 9.29 -5.91 4.77
C SER A 35 10.79 -5.73 4.58
N SER A 36 11.23 -5.73 3.32
CA SER A 36 12.66 -5.71 3.00
C SER A 36 13.30 -4.33 3.25
N ASN A 37 12.49 -3.27 3.23
CA ASN A 37 12.93 -1.89 3.43
C ASN A 37 12.49 -1.27 4.77
N GLY A 38 11.97 -2.08 5.71
CA GLY A 38 11.61 -1.60 7.04
C GLY A 38 10.38 -0.70 7.08
N GLN A 39 9.49 -0.79 6.09
CA GLN A 39 8.25 -0.02 6.00
C GLN A 39 7.01 -0.92 6.14
N SER A 40 5.91 -0.39 6.66
CA SER A 40 4.63 -1.10 6.70
C SER A 40 3.74 -0.71 5.53
N ALA A 41 2.63 -1.44 5.32
CA ALA A 41 1.65 -1.09 4.30
C ALA A 41 1.09 0.34 4.43
N ASN A 42 1.08 0.90 5.65
CA ASN A 42 0.61 2.28 5.89
C ASN A 42 1.52 3.35 5.28
N ALA A 43 2.77 3.00 4.90
CA ALA A 43 3.62 3.90 4.14
C ALA A 43 3.01 4.30 2.79
N LEU A 44 2.09 3.49 2.26
CA LEU A 44 1.42 3.70 0.98
C LEU A 44 0.04 4.39 1.11
N THR A 45 -0.47 4.56 2.33
CA THR A 45 -1.85 5.00 2.54
C THR A 45 -1.92 6.53 2.68
N PRO A 46 -2.96 7.17 2.13
CA PRO A 46 -3.20 8.59 2.37
C PRO A 46 -3.47 8.87 3.85
N ASP A 47 -2.95 10.00 4.33
CA ASP A 47 -3.26 10.53 5.67
C ASP A 47 -4.40 11.55 5.59
N GLY A 48 -5.60 11.06 5.28
CA GLY A 48 -6.79 11.87 5.12
C GLY A 48 -8.01 11.30 5.82
N THR A 49 -9.10 12.06 5.74
CA THR A 49 -10.40 11.64 6.29
C THR A 49 -11.33 11.18 5.18
N SER A 50 -12.16 10.20 5.50
CA SER A 50 -13.16 9.68 4.57
C SER A 50 -14.32 10.69 4.39
N ARG A 51 -15.30 10.34 3.53
CA ARG A 51 -16.46 11.20 3.27
C ARG A 51 -17.16 11.57 4.57
N ARG A 52 -17.57 12.84 4.68
CA ARG A 52 -18.16 13.45 5.89
C ARG A 52 -17.16 13.74 7.01
N ASN A 53 -15.86 13.77 6.73
CA ASN A 53 -14.78 14.13 7.66
C ASN A 53 -14.71 13.22 8.90
N ILE A 54 -15.10 11.96 8.75
CA ILE A 54 -15.09 10.96 9.82
C ILE A 54 -14.35 9.71 9.32
N GLY A 55 -13.45 9.15 10.13
CA GLY A 55 -12.68 7.94 9.79
C GLY A 55 -11.56 8.19 8.77
N SER A 56 -10.68 7.20 8.61
CA SER A 56 -9.54 7.24 7.69
C SER A 56 -9.93 6.95 6.25
N ASN A 57 -9.22 7.55 5.28
CA ASN A 57 -9.30 7.23 3.86
C ASN A 57 -8.22 6.24 3.38
N ALA A 58 -7.61 5.44 4.27
CA ALA A 58 -6.49 4.55 3.94
C ALA A 58 -6.74 3.59 2.76
N PHE A 59 -7.99 3.22 2.49
CA PHE A 59 -8.37 2.34 1.39
C PHE A 59 -8.56 3.06 0.03
N ASP A 60 -8.47 4.39 0.00
CA ASP A 60 -8.47 5.19 -1.24
C ASP A 60 -7.05 5.27 -1.86
N ALA A 61 -6.12 4.41 -1.40
CA ALA A 61 -4.74 4.39 -1.86
C ALA A 61 -4.63 3.97 -3.34
N GLN A 62 -3.82 4.71 -4.09
CA GLN A 62 -3.34 4.31 -5.41
C GLN A 62 -1.84 4.12 -5.34
N VAL A 63 -1.33 3.11 -6.03
CA VAL A 63 0.09 2.74 -6.00
C VAL A 63 0.58 2.38 -7.39
N GLU A 64 1.88 2.50 -7.59
CA GLU A 64 2.59 1.96 -8.75
C GLU A 64 3.44 0.77 -8.30
N ILE A 65 3.49 -0.29 -9.10
CA ILE A 65 4.33 -1.45 -8.83
C ILE A 65 5.46 -1.51 -9.85
N LYS A 66 6.68 -1.66 -9.35
CA LYS A 66 7.87 -1.94 -10.14
C LYS A 66 8.58 -3.17 -9.60
N LYS A 67 9.04 -4.05 -10.49
CA LYS A 67 9.94 -5.14 -10.11
C LYS A 67 11.30 -4.56 -9.72
N VAL A 68 11.72 -4.83 -8.48
CA VAL A 68 13.06 -4.55 -7.98
C VAL A 68 13.86 -5.86 -7.91
N SER A 69 15.17 -5.76 -8.11
CA SER A 69 16.11 -6.87 -8.36
C SER A 69 16.34 -7.79 -7.18
#